data_AF-A0AAJ5X972-F1
#
_entry.id   AF-A0AAJ5X972-F1
#
_cell.length_a   1.000
_cell.length_b   1.000
_cell.length_c   1.000
_cell.angle_alpha   90.00
_cell.angle_beta   90.00
_cell.angle_gamma   90.00
#
_symmetry.space_group_name_H-M   'P 1'
#
loop_
_entity.id
_entity.type
_entity.pdbx_description
1 polymer ?
#
loop_
_entity_poly.entity_id
_entity_poly.type
_entity_poly.pdbx_seq_one_letter_code
_entity_poly.pdbx_strand_id
1 'polypeptide(L)'
;MGRFFRNYVRQTDALRALAPERIHLLRYEELVDDIAGESAALFRALGLPFEEGCIDFHLSTGAVATASSEQVRRPLNRDGIGAARAYDAWLGRLKEALAQG
;
A
#
# COMPACT_ATOMS: atom_id res chain seq x y z
N MET A 1 17.22 -7.91 -6.53
CA MET A 1 16.03 -7.49 -5.76
C MET A 1 16.29 -6.28 -4.86
N GLY A 2 17.24 -6.29 -3.92
CA GLY A 2 17.47 -5.12 -3.04
C GLY A 2 17.79 -3.81 -3.77
N ARG A 3 18.68 -3.83 -4.77
CA ARG A 3 18.97 -2.65 -5.62
C ARG A 3 17.74 -2.14 -6.37
N PHE A 4 16.93 -3.06 -6.89
CA PHE A 4 15.69 -2.72 -7.59
C PHE A 4 14.70 -2.03 -6.65
N PHE A 5 14.48 -2.59 -5.46
CA PHE A 5 13.61 -1.99 -4.46
C PHE A 5 14.07 -0.59 -4.03
N ARG A 6 15.38 -0.39 -3.79
CA ARG A 6 15.90 0.96 -3.49
C ARG A 6 15.71 1.94 -4.64
N ASN A 7 15.88 1.49 -5.88
CA ASN A 7 15.61 2.33 -7.05
C ASN A 7 14.12 2.71 -7.13
N TYR A 8 13.23 1.77 -6.84
CA TYR A 8 11.80 2.04 -6.74
C TYR A 8 11.49 3.08 -5.66
N VAL A 9 12.01 2.94 -4.43
CA VAL A 9 11.82 3.92 -3.35
C VAL A 9 12.33 5.30 -3.77
N ARG A 10 13.57 5.38 -4.28
CA ARG A 10 14.15 6.65 -4.76
C ARG A 10 13.32 7.28 -5.88
N GLN A 11 12.78 6.47 -6.80
CA GLN A 11 11.94 6.97 -7.88
C GLN A 11 10.62 7.52 -7.33
N THR A 12 9.97 6.81 -6.41
CA THR A 12 8.75 7.28 -5.75
C THR A 12 9.01 8.59 -5.01
N ASP A 13 10.10 8.70 -4.24
CA ASP A 13 10.45 9.93 -3.52
C ASP A 13 10.76 11.09 -4.48
N ALA A 14 11.48 10.83 -5.57
CA ALA A 14 11.76 11.83 -6.59
C ALA A 14 10.48 12.33 -7.29
N LEU A 15 9.54 11.44 -7.60
CA LEU A 15 8.25 11.80 -8.20
C LEU A 15 7.41 12.66 -7.24
N ARG A 16 7.41 12.31 -5.95
CA ARG A 16 6.73 13.09 -4.91
C ARG A 16 7.35 14.48 -4.76
N ALA A 17 8.67 14.59 -4.79
CA ALA A 17 9.37 15.87 -4.71
C ALA A 17 9.12 16.74 -5.96
N LEU A 18 9.02 16.12 -7.14
CA LEU A 18 8.80 16.83 -8.41
C LEU A 18 7.36 17.35 -8.55
N ALA A 19 6.38 16.64 -8.00
CA ALA A 19 4.97 16.97 -8.16
C ALA A 19 4.17 16.68 -6.87
N PRO A 20 4.44 17.40 -5.77
CA PRO A 20 3.84 17.13 -4.46
C PRO A 20 2.30 17.22 -4.47
N GLU A 21 1.74 18.15 -5.27
CA GLU A 21 0.30 18.33 -5.43
C GLU A 21 -0.37 17.29 -6.35
N ARG A 22 0.42 16.44 -7.03
CA ARG A 22 -0.09 15.45 -7.99
C ARG A 22 0.14 14.01 -7.57
N ILE A 23 0.97 13.78 -6.56
CA ILE A 23 1.35 12.45 -6.10
C ILE A 23 0.97 12.32 -4.62
N HIS A 24 -0.12 11.60 -4.36
CA HIS A 24 -0.48 11.16 -3.03
C HIS A 24 0.15 9.78 -2.76
N LEU A 25 0.96 9.66 -1.72
CA LEU A 25 1.54 8.38 -1.30
C LEU A 25 0.69 7.80 -0.18
N LEU A 26 0.12 6.63 -0.43
CA LEU A 26 -0.61 5.84 0.54
C LEU A 26 0.23 4.61 0.92
N ARG A 27 0.57 4.45 2.20
CA ARG A 27 1.27 3.26 2.68
C ARG A 27 0.26 2.22 3.12
N TYR A 28 0.51 0.97 2.73
CA TYR A 28 -0.42 -0.11 3.02
C TYR A 28 -0.60 -0.34 4.53
N GLU A 29 0.48 -0.28 5.29
CA GLU A 29 0.44 -0.46 6.74
C GLU A 29 -0.37 0.65 7.44
N GLU A 30 -0.19 1.91 7.01
CA GLU A 30 -0.96 3.06 7.51
C GLU A 30 -2.44 2.91 7.17
N LEU A 31 -2.77 2.47 5.94
CA LEU A 31 -4.15 2.22 5.51
C LEU A 31 -4.83 1.10 6.32
N VAL A 32 -4.09 0.03 6.65
CA VAL A 32 -4.61 -1.07 7.48
C VAL A 32 -4.82 -0.62 8.92
N ASP A 33 -3.99 0.29 9.44
CA ASP A 33 -4.12 0.84 10.79
C ASP A 33 -5.28 1.85 10.90
N ASP A 34 -5.52 2.67 9.87
CA ASP A 34 -6.59 3.68 9.84
C ASP A 34 -7.19 3.86 8.44
N ILE A 35 -8.05 2.93 8.03
CA ILE A 35 -8.69 2.98 6.71
C ILE A 35 -9.53 4.25 6.51
N ALA A 36 -10.17 4.75 7.57
CA ALA A 36 -11.04 5.91 7.49
C ALA A 36 -10.23 7.20 7.31
N GLY A 37 -9.19 7.39 8.14
CA GLY A 37 -8.32 8.57 8.07
C GLY A 37 -7.53 8.63 6.78
N GLU A 38 -6.93 7.51 6.36
CA GLU A 38 -6.16 7.44 5.13
C GLU A 38 -7.05 7.58 3.87
N SER A 39 -8.25 7.00 3.87
CA SER A 39 -9.19 7.21 2.76
C SER A 39 -9.65 8.67 2.70
N ALA A 40 -9.99 9.29 3.84
CA ALA A 40 -10.34 10.72 3.85
C ALA A 40 -9.19 11.61 3.35
N ALA A 41 -7.93 11.29 3.70
CA ALA A 41 -6.76 11.99 3.19
C ALA A 41 -6.59 11.83 1.68
N LEU A 42 -6.83 10.64 1.14
CA LEU A 42 -6.82 10.36 -0.30
C LEU A 42 -7.89 11.17 -1.04
N PHE A 43 -9.15 11.14 -0.57
CA PHE A 43 -10.24 11.90 -1.18
C PHE A 43 -9.96 13.41 -1.18
N ARG A 44 -9.41 13.94 -0.08
CA ARG A 44 -8.97 15.34 0.00
C ARG A 44 -7.87 15.65 -1.00
N ALA A 45 -6.88 14.76 -1.18
CA ALA A 45 -5.82 14.93 -2.16
C ALA A 45 -6.34 14.88 -3.61
N LEU A 46 -7.42 14.15 -3.86
CA LEU A 46 -8.09 14.09 -5.17
C LEU A 46 -9.04 15.27 -5.41
N GLY A 47 -9.35 16.08 -4.38
CA GLY A 47 -10.35 17.15 -4.47
C GLY A 47 -11.78 16.61 -4.62
N LEU A 48 -12.05 15.40 -4.13
CA LEU A 48 -13.34 14.73 -4.24
C LEU A 48 -14.06 14.66 -2.88
N PRO A 49 -15.41 14.68 -2.86
CA PRO A 49 -16.15 14.39 -1.64
C PRO A 49 -15.91 12.94 -1.20
N PHE A 50 -15.77 12.73 0.11
CA PHE A 50 -15.59 11.40 0.67
C PHE A 50 -16.79 10.49 0.39
N GLU A 51 -16.51 9.21 0.11
CA GLU A 51 -17.53 8.19 -0.16
C GLU A 51 -17.37 7.02 0.83
N GLU A 52 -18.36 6.84 1.70
CA GLU A 52 -18.32 5.82 2.77
C GLU A 52 -18.21 4.39 2.22
N GLY A 53 -18.77 4.11 1.04
CA GLY A 53 -18.68 2.79 0.41
C GLY A 53 -17.24 2.33 0.12
N CYS A 54 -16.28 3.27 0.04
CA CYS A 54 -14.87 2.95 -0.16
C CYS A 54 -14.21 2.29 1.06
N ILE A 55 -14.67 2.58 2.29
CA ILE A 55 -14.15 1.90 3.49
C ILE A 55 -14.85 0.55 3.72
N ASP A 56 -16.08 0.41 3.23
CA ASP A 56 -16.84 -0.83 3.20
C ASP A 56 -16.73 -1.58 1.86
N PHE A 57 -15.57 -1.49 1.19
CA PHE A 57 -15.33 -2.04 -0.15
C PHE A 57 -15.70 -3.53 -0.28
N HIS A 58 -15.55 -4.29 0.81
CA HIS A 58 -15.84 -5.72 0.87
C HIS A 58 -17.33 -6.06 0.78
N LEU A 59 -18.22 -5.07 0.97
CA LEU A 59 -19.67 -5.21 0.78
C LEU A 59 -20.10 -5.05 -0.69
N SER A 60 -19.20 -4.62 -1.58
CA SER A 60 -19.49 -4.45 -3.00
C SER A 60 -19.89 -5.79 -3.64
N THR A 61 -21.02 -5.79 -4.35
CA THR A 61 -21.57 -6.98 -5.03
C THR A 61 -21.02 -7.18 -6.44
N GLY A 62 -20.13 -6.29 -6.91
CA GLY A 62 -19.51 -6.35 -8.22
C GLY A 62 -18.70 -7.63 -8.44
N ALA A 63 -18.65 -8.09 -9.70
CA ALA A 63 -17.78 -9.18 -10.09
C ALA A 63 -16.32 -8.70 -10.12
N VAL A 64 -15.43 -9.40 -9.40
CA VAL A 64 -13.98 -9.17 -9.44
C VAL A 64 -13.33 -10.40 -10.09
N ALA A 65 -12.85 -10.24 -11.32
CA ALA A 65 -12.28 -11.31 -12.13
C ALA A 65 -10.73 -11.35 -12.09
N THR A 66 -10.14 -11.03 -10.94
CA THR A 66 -8.68 -11.04 -10.74
C THR A 66 -8.28 -12.14 -9.75
N ALA A 67 -7.01 -12.58 -9.79
CA ALA A 67 -6.46 -13.59 -8.87
C ALA A 67 -6.54 -13.19 -7.38
N SER A 68 -6.80 -11.91 -7.08
CA SER A 68 -7.00 -11.36 -5.73
C SER A 68 -8.47 -11.29 -5.28
N SER A 69 -9.41 -11.83 -6.06
CA SER A 69 -10.87 -11.70 -5.83
C SER A 69 -11.30 -12.14 -4.43
N GLU A 70 -10.80 -13.27 -3.94
CA GLU A 70 -11.13 -13.76 -2.60
C GLU A 70 -10.57 -12.87 -1.48
N GLN A 71 -9.44 -12.21 -1.72
CA GLN A 71 -8.79 -11.33 -0.74
C GLN A 71 -9.55 -9.99 -0.62
N VAL A 72 -9.97 -9.41 -1.74
CA VAL A 72 -10.69 -8.12 -1.76
C VAL A 72 -12.14 -8.23 -1.29
N ARG A 73 -12.67 -9.45 -1.12
CA ARG A 73 -14.00 -9.72 -0.56
C ARG A 73 -14.03 -9.84 0.96
N ARG A 74 -12.88 -9.67 1.62
CA ARG A 74 -12.78 -9.67 3.08
C ARG A 74 -12.58 -8.24 3.58
N PRO A 75 -13.01 -7.94 4.81
CA PRO A 75 -12.60 -6.71 5.48
C PRO A 75 -11.08 -6.57 5.46
N LEU A 76 -10.61 -5.33 5.42
CA LEU A 76 -9.18 -5.04 5.54
C LEU A 76 -8.65 -5.63 6.84
N ASN A 77 -7.53 -6.34 6.76
CA ASN A 77 -6.97 -7.09 7.88
C ASN A 77 -5.44 -7.03 7.85
N ARG A 78 -4.82 -7.52 8.94
CA ARG A 78 -3.37 -7.48 9.16
C ARG A 78 -2.65 -8.74 8.69
N ASP A 79 -3.35 -9.70 8.08
CA ASP A 79 -2.80 -11.03 7.81
C ASP A 79 -1.57 -10.98 6.89
N GLY A 80 -1.51 -9.98 5.99
CA GLY A 80 -0.36 -9.74 5.12
C GLY A 80 0.83 -9.06 5.82
N ILE A 81 0.62 -8.36 6.95
CA ILE A 81 1.65 -7.58 7.62
C ILE A 81 2.62 -8.53 8.32
N GLY A 82 3.89 -8.47 7.90
CA GLY A 82 4.95 -9.27 8.50
C GLY A 82 4.98 -10.73 8.07
N ALA A 83 4.18 -11.14 7.07
CA ALA A 83 4.24 -12.50 6.50
C ALA A 83 5.65 -12.87 6.02
N ALA A 84 6.44 -11.89 5.57
CA ALA A 84 7.84 -12.08 5.17
C ALA A 84 8.76 -12.54 6.31
N ARG A 85 8.38 -12.35 7.59
CA ARG A 85 9.17 -12.80 8.76
C ARG A 85 9.36 -14.32 8.79
N ALA A 86 8.41 -15.08 8.23
CA ALA A 86 8.56 -16.52 8.10
C ALA A 86 9.79 -16.91 7.26
N TYR A 87 10.26 -16.00 6.40
CA TYR A 87 11.40 -16.21 5.51
C TYR A 87 12.69 -15.52 5.98
N ASP A 88 12.71 -14.96 7.19
CA ASP A 88 13.77 -14.09 7.66
C ASP A 88 15.19 -14.69 7.51
N ALA A 89 15.31 -15.99 7.82
CA ALA A 89 16.56 -16.75 7.74
C ALA A 89 17.17 -16.81 6.33
N TRP A 90 16.36 -16.68 5.27
CA TRP A 90 16.81 -16.73 3.87
C TRP A 90 17.01 -15.35 3.25
N LEU A 91 16.63 -14.28 3.95
CA LEU A 91 16.63 -12.91 3.41
C LEU A 91 17.91 -12.13 3.69
N GLY A 92 18.96 -12.74 4.26
CA GLY A 92 20.21 -12.06 4.65
C GLY A 92 20.80 -11.15 3.57
N ARG A 93 21.09 -11.72 2.37
CA ARG A 93 21.61 -10.93 1.23
C ARG A 93 20.68 -9.82 0.76
N LEU A 94 19.37 -10.01 0.90
CA LEU A 94 18.39 -8.97 0.57
C LEU A 94 18.45 -7.83 1.59
N LYS A 95 18.47 -8.14 2.89
CA LYS A 95 18.59 -7.17 3.98
C LYS A 95 19.86 -6.35 3.87
N GLU A 96 21.00 -7.00 3.64
CA GLU A 96 22.29 -6.32 3.40
C GLU A 96 22.18 -5.36 2.23
N ALA A 97 21.62 -5.82 1.10
CA ALA A 97 21.43 -4.96 -0.05
C ALA A 97 20.50 -3.78 0.28
N LEU A 98 19.44 -3.97 1.06
CA LEU A 98 18.51 -2.90 1.43
C LEU A 98 19.13 -1.89 2.42
N ALA A 99 20.04 -2.32 3.30
CA ALA A 99 20.74 -1.46 4.26
C ALA A 99 21.85 -0.60 3.63
N GLN A 100 22.26 -0.88 2.39
CA GLN A 100 23.24 -0.09 1.65
C GLN A 100 22.56 1.11 0.96
N GLY A 101 22.56 2.27 1.63
CA GLY A 101 22.02 3.52 1.10
C GLY A 101 22.04 4.62 2.13
#